data_AF-A0A2V7VBE6-F1
#
_entry.id   AF-A0A2V7VBE6-F1
#
_cell.length_a   1.000
_cell.length_b   1.000
_cell.length_c   1.000
_cell.angle_alpha   90.00
_cell.angle_beta   90.00
_cell.angle_gamma   90.00
#
_symmetry.space_group_name_H-M   'P 1'
#
loop_
_entity.id
_entity.type
_entity.pdbx_description
1 polymer ?
#
loop_
_entity_poly.entity_id
_entity_poly.type
_entity_poly.pdbx_seq_one_letter_code
_entity_poly.pdbx_strand_id
1 'polypeptide(L)'
;MDLGFEPRHVLAVGLSGGSDRYSRQQDLYRLLLERITALPGVEASGAAGTRPLRDKVGNAWPFEFEGQSDEQARLNPLVNLEGVTPGYFAAMRIRVLRGRTFTERDDQRGPGVVVV
;
A
#
# COMPACT_ATOMS: atom_id res chain seq x y z
N MET A 1 -18.17 14.12 4.15
CA MET A 1 -17.43 13.60 2.97
C MET A 1 -17.01 12.20 3.34
N ASP A 2 -17.36 11.19 2.54
CA ASP A 2 -16.85 9.83 2.71
C ASP A 2 -15.45 9.77 2.10
N LEU A 3 -14.44 9.50 2.92
CA LEU A 3 -13.04 9.47 2.51
C LEU A 3 -12.60 8.07 2.06
N GLY A 4 -13.43 7.04 2.28
CA GLY A 4 -13.04 5.64 2.05
C GLY A 4 -12.06 5.07 3.10
N PHE A 5 -11.65 5.86 4.10
CA PHE A 5 -10.83 5.46 5.25
C PHE A 5 -11.20 6.30 6.49
N GLU A 6 -10.76 5.90 7.69
CA GLU A 6 -11.02 6.62 8.95
C GLU A 6 -9.76 7.28 9.48
N PRO A 7 -9.60 8.62 9.35
CA PRO A 7 -8.40 9.32 9.80
C PRO A 7 -8.30 9.49 11.32
N ARG A 8 -9.37 9.27 12.09
CA ARG A 8 -9.33 9.43 13.55
C ARG A 8 -8.51 8.31 14.20
N HIS A 9 -7.69 8.69 15.17
CA HIS A 9 -6.78 7.78 15.89
C HIS A 9 -5.74 7.12 14.98
N VAL A 10 -5.32 7.79 13.90
CA VAL A 10 -4.22 7.37 13.03
C VAL A 10 -3.01 8.28 13.26
N LEU A 11 -1.85 7.68 13.51
CA LEU A 11 -0.56 8.37 13.57
C LEU A 11 0.26 8.02 12.33
N ALA A 12 0.61 9.02 11.53
CA ALA A 12 1.51 8.86 10.39
C ALA A 12 2.95 9.24 10.77
N VAL A 13 3.89 8.32 10.55
CA VAL A 13 5.31 8.53 10.80
C VAL A 13 6.07 8.43 9.49
N GLY A 14 6.90 9.43 9.19
CA GLY A 14 7.82 9.38 8.06
C GLY A 14 9.14 8.76 8.49
N LEU A 15 9.62 7.74 7.78
CA LEU A 15 10.96 7.19 7.99
C LEU A 15 11.93 7.83 7.01
N SER A 16 12.98 8.46 7.53
CA SER A 16 14.10 8.97 6.77
C SER A 16 15.27 7.98 6.85
N GLY A 17 15.69 7.42 5.72
CA GLY A 17 16.85 6.52 5.65
C GLY A 17 16.78 5.60 4.44
N GLY A 18 17.84 5.57 3.65
CA GLY A 18 17.97 4.67 2.50
C GLY A 18 18.63 3.36 2.93
N SER A 19 18.05 2.24 2.53
CA SER A 19 18.83 1.03 2.31
C SER A 19 18.91 0.82 0.81
N ASP A 20 20.10 0.80 0.24
CA ASP A 20 20.32 0.65 -1.21
C ASP A 20 19.92 -0.74 -1.75
N ARG A 21 19.28 -1.59 -0.93
CA ARG A 21 18.85 -2.93 -1.31
C ARG A 21 17.41 -3.19 -0.89
N TYR A 22 16.54 -3.32 -1.89
CA TYR A 22 15.11 -3.59 -1.76
C TYR A 22 14.76 -4.72 -0.78
N SER A 23 15.52 -5.83 -0.77
CA SER A 23 15.26 -6.96 0.13
C SER A 23 15.51 -6.64 1.61
N ARG A 24 16.54 -5.85 1.94
CA ARG A 24 16.80 -5.43 3.32
C ARG A 24 15.72 -4.48 3.83
N GLN A 25 15.08 -3.76 2.91
CA GLN A 25 14.03 -2.80 3.23
C GLN A 25 12.73 -3.51 3.61
N GLN A 26 12.35 -4.58 2.90
CA GLN A 26 11.16 -5.38 3.24
C GLN A 26 11.27 -6.02 4.63
N ASP A 27 12.42 -6.65 4.93
CA ASP A 27 12.65 -7.24 6.25
C ASP A 27 12.66 -6.20 7.38
N LEU A 28 13.22 -5.01 7.12
CA LEU A 28 13.19 -3.89 8.06
C LEU A 28 11.74 -3.47 8.36
N TYR A 29 10.92 -3.25 7.34
CA TYR A 29 9.53 -2.85 7.52
C TYR A 29 8.73 -3.93 8.25
N ARG A 30 8.92 -5.21 7.91
CA ARG A 30 8.28 -6.32 8.60
C ARG A 30 8.60 -6.31 10.10
N LEU A 31 9.89 -6.30 10.46
CA LEU A 31 10.33 -6.28 11.86
C LEU A 31 9.88 -5.02 12.61
N LEU A 32 9.84 -3.87 11.94
CA LEU A 32 9.37 -2.62 12.53
C LEU A 32 7.87 -2.67 12.81
N LEU A 33 7.06 -3.12 11.84
CA LEU A 33 5.60 -3.23 11.99
C LEU A 33 5.21 -4.30 13.01
N GLU A 34 5.94 -5.42 13.09
CA GLU A 34 5.76 -6.42 14.14
C GLU A 34 5.92 -5.80 15.54
N ARG A 35 6.98 -4.99 15.74
CA ARG A 35 7.23 -4.32 17.02
C ARG A 35 6.21 -3.23 17.34
N ILE A 36 5.80 -2.43 16.36
CA ILE A 36 4.80 -1.37 16.55
C ILE A 36 3.46 -1.99 16.93
N THR A 37 3.04 -3.06 16.23
CA THR A 37 1.78 -3.77 16.51
C THR A 37 1.76 -4.35 17.92
N ALA A 38 2.92 -4.73 18.47
CA ALA A 38 3.01 -5.27 19.83
C ALA A 38 2.92 -4.21 20.95
N LEU A 39 2.89 -2.91 20.63
CA LEU A 39 2.79 -1.85 21.64
C LEU A 39 1.36 -1.77 22.22
N PRO A 40 1.20 -1.49 23.53
CA PRO A 40 -0.12 -1.30 24.12
C PRO A 40 -0.91 -0.18 23.44
N GLY A 41 -2.16 -0.46 23.08
CA GLY A 41 -3.06 0.51 22.45
C GLY A 41 -2.94 0.62 20.93
N VAL A 42 -2.03 -0.12 20.29
CA VAL A 42 -1.97 -0.21 18.83
C VAL A 42 -2.93 -1.30 18.35
N GLU A 43 -3.93 -0.90 17.55
CA GLU A 43 -4.90 -1.83 16.96
C GLU A 43 -4.38 -2.50 15.68
N ALA A 44 -3.66 -1.73 14.84
CA ALA A 44 -3.07 -2.19 13.59
C ALA A 44 -1.93 -1.26 13.16
N SER A 45 -1.00 -1.78 12.36
CA SER A 45 0.05 -0.98 11.74
C SER A 45 0.26 -1.39 10.29
N GLY A 46 0.69 -0.43 9.47
CA GLY A 46 1.01 -0.65 8.06
C GLY A 46 1.94 0.43 7.53
N ALA A 47 2.51 0.19 6.36
CA ALA A 47 3.37 1.13 5.66
C ALA A 47 2.87 1.34 4.24
N ALA A 48 3.12 2.53 3.71
CA ALA A 48 2.86 2.93 2.33
C ALA A 48 4.11 3.66 1.80
N GLY A 49 4.29 3.66 0.47
CA GLY A 49 5.38 4.38 -0.19
C GLY A 49 5.26 5.91 -0.08
N THR A 50 4.03 6.41 0.01
CA THR A 50 3.71 7.83 0.22
C THR A 50 2.94 8.02 1.53
N ARG A 51 3.05 9.21 2.15
CA ARG A 51 2.27 9.50 3.35
C ARG A 51 0.83 9.83 2.97
N PRO A 52 -0.15 9.07 3.48
CA PRO A 52 -1.56 9.41 3.29
C PRO A 52 -1.83 10.83 3.79
N LEU A 53 -2.74 11.55 3.12
CA LEU A 53 -3.24 12.88 3.50
C LEU A 53 -2.26 14.06 3.43
N ARG A 54 -0.98 13.83 3.15
CA ARG A 54 0.02 14.90 3.09
C ARG A 54 0.72 14.99 1.75
N ASP A 55 1.14 13.85 1.21
CA ASP A 55 1.86 13.79 -0.05
C ASP A 55 0.91 13.39 -1.18
N LYS A 56 1.36 13.49 -2.44
CA LYS A 56 0.60 12.97 -3.59
C LYS A 56 0.43 11.46 -3.41
N VAL A 57 -0.80 10.97 -3.53
CA VAL A 57 -1.11 9.53 -3.44
C VAL A 57 -0.59 8.84 -4.70
N GLY A 58 0.25 7.84 -4.53
CA GLY A 58 0.73 6.97 -5.61
C GLY A 58 1.62 7.65 -6.65
N ASN A 59 2.11 6.80 -7.55
CA ASN A 59 2.73 7.22 -8.79
C ASN A 59 1.69 7.13 -9.92
N ALA A 60 1.73 8.08 -10.85
CA ALA A 60 0.92 8.00 -12.05
C ALA A 60 1.41 6.81 -12.90
N TRP A 61 0.55 5.81 -13.07
CA TRP A 61 0.91 4.53 -13.66
C TRP A 61 0.00 4.21 -14.85
N PRO A 62 0.57 3.82 -16.01
CA PRO A 62 -0.22 3.36 -17.15
C PRO A 62 -0.77 1.95 -16.87
N PHE A 63 -1.91 1.62 -17.46
CA PHE A 63 -2.47 0.27 -17.40
C PHE A 63 -3.12 -0.09 -18.73
N GLU A 64 -3.29 -1.38 -18.97
CA GLU A 64 -3.96 -1.94 -20.13
C GLU A 64 -4.97 -3.00 -19.69
N PHE A 65 -6.06 -3.13 -20.44
CA PHE A 65 -6.96 -4.27 -20.34
C PHE A 65 -6.52 -5.35 -21.31
N GLU A 66 -6.81 -6.61 -20.96
CA GLU A 66 -6.56 -7.75 -21.84
C GLU A 66 -7.22 -7.51 -23.22
N GLY A 67 -6.43 -7.65 -24.28
CA GLY A 67 -6.87 -7.47 -25.66
C GLY A 67 -6.81 -6.03 -26.19
N GLN A 68 -6.40 -5.02 -25.40
CA GLN A 68 -6.11 -3.69 -25.94
C GLN A 68 -4.83 -3.69 -26.78
N SER A 69 -4.82 -2.91 -27.86
CA SER A 69 -3.57 -2.56 -28.54
C SER A 69 -2.81 -1.49 -27.75
N ASP A 70 -1.48 -1.38 -27.96
CA ASP A 70 -0.67 -0.34 -27.33
C ASP A 70 -1.20 1.08 -27.59
N GLU A 71 -1.78 1.32 -28.77
CA GLU A 71 -2.37 2.62 -29.09
C GLU A 71 -3.62 2.91 -28.27
N GLN A 72 -4.48 1.91 -28.09
CA GLN A 72 -5.65 2.02 -27.22
C GLN A 72 -5.25 2.19 -25.77
N ALA A 73 -4.26 1.42 -25.29
CA ALA A 73 -3.77 1.49 -23.92
C ALA A 73 -3.17 2.87 -23.58
N ARG A 74 -2.48 3.52 -24.53
CA ARG A 74 -1.95 4.90 -24.35
C ARG A 74 -3.04 5.95 -24.14
N LEU A 75 -4.27 5.69 -24.53
CA LEU A 75 -5.41 6.60 -24.32
C LEU A 75 -6.09 6.37 -22.97
N ASN A 76 -5.76 5.31 -22.24
CA ASN A 76 -6.31 5.07 -20.91
C ASN A 76 -5.84 6.17 -19.93
N PRO A 77 -6.67 6.55 -18.94
CA PRO A 77 -6.24 7.47 -17.89
C PRO A 77 -5.11 6.84 -17.06
N LEU A 78 -4.21 7.68 -16.54
CA LEU A 78 -3.23 7.21 -15.56
C LEU A 78 -3.93 6.94 -14.22
N VAL A 79 -3.55 5.85 -13.56
CA VAL A 79 -4.01 5.52 -12.21
C VAL A 79 -2.95 5.89 -11.19
N ASN A 80 -3.37 6.17 -9.96
CA ASN A 80 -2.43 6.28 -8.85
C ASN A 80 -2.11 4.88 -8.34
N LEU A 81 -0.88 4.41 -8.58
CA LEU A 81 -0.40 3.13 -8.05
C LEU A 81 0.42 3.38 -6.79
N GLU A 82 0.03 2.73 -5.70
CA GLU A 82 0.68 2.84 -4.39
C GLU A 82 1.07 1.45 -3.87
N GLY A 83 2.31 1.33 -3.38
CA GLY A 83 2.77 0.11 -2.71
C GLY A 83 2.48 0.19 -1.22
N VAL A 84 1.79 -0.81 -0.67
CA VAL A 84 1.43 -0.87 0.75
C VAL A 84 1.70 -2.25 1.35
N THR A 85 1.92 -2.31 2.66
CA THR A 85 2.03 -3.58 3.38
C THR A 85 0.65 -4.18 3.70
N PRO A 86 0.55 -5.50 3.99
CA PRO A 86 -0.72 -6.15 4.33
C PRO A 86 -1.56 -5.44 5.40
N GLY A 87 -0.91 -4.92 6.45
CA GLY A 87 -1.58 -4.23 7.56
C GLY A 87 -2.13 -2.83 7.26
N TYR A 88 -1.82 -2.25 6.08
CA TYR A 88 -2.23 -0.88 5.73
C TYR A 88 -3.75 -0.68 5.73
N PHE A 89 -4.51 -1.61 5.14
CA PHE A 89 -5.97 -1.51 5.07
C PHE A 89 -6.60 -1.52 6.47
N ALA A 90 -6.07 -2.34 7.39
CA ALA A 90 -6.53 -2.37 8.78
C ALA A 90 -6.16 -1.09 9.52
N ALA A 91 -4.91 -0.61 9.38
CA ALA A 91 -4.44 0.63 10.01
C ALA A 91 -5.24 1.86 9.56
N MET A 92 -5.63 1.91 8.28
CA MET A 92 -6.45 2.99 7.72
C MET A 92 -7.96 2.74 7.84
N ARG A 93 -8.36 1.56 8.36
CA ARG A 93 -9.76 1.10 8.41
C ARG A 93 -10.48 1.18 7.05
N ILE A 94 -9.76 0.86 5.97
CA ILE A 94 -10.30 0.78 4.62
C ILE A 94 -11.08 -0.53 4.50
N ARG A 95 -12.36 -0.44 4.15
CA ARG A 95 -13.22 -1.61 3.97
C ARG A 95 -13.07 -2.16 2.55
N VAL A 96 -12.67 -3.42 2.43
CA VAL A 96 -12.75 -4.17 1.17
C VAL A 96 -14.19 -4.61 0.93
N LEU A 97 -14.77 -4.18 -0.19
CA LEU A 97 -16.16 -4.51 -0.55
C LEU A 97 -16.29 -5.90 -1.18
N ARG A 98 -15.25 -6.35 -1.88
CA ARG A 98 -15.19 -7.65 -2.56
C ARG A 98 -13.74 -8.15 -2.58
N GLY A 99 -13.54 -9.46 -2.39
CA GLY A 99 -12.22 -10.07 -2.45
C GLY A 99 -11.50 -10.04 -1.10
N ARG A 100 -10.18 -9.85 -1.12
CA ARG A 100 -9.30 -9.84 0.06
C ARG A 100 -8.23 -8.75 -0.06
N THR A 101 -7.67 -8.36 1.08
CA THR A 101 -6.44 -7.55 1.11
C THR A 101 -5.20 -8.40 0.81
N PHE A 102 -4.05 -7.74 0.75
CA PHE A 102 -2.75 -8.42 0.74
C PHE A 102 -2.51 -9.21 2.02
N THR A 103 -1.65 -10.21 1.92
CA THR A 103 -1.15 -11.08 2.99
C THR A 103 0.35 -11.28 2.82
N GLU A 104 1.02 -11.83 3.83
CA GLU A 104 2.45 -12.18 3.74
C GLU A 104 2.79 -13.18 2.61
N ARG A 105 1.78 -13.86 2.03
CA ARG A 105 1.95 -14.80 0.91
C ARG A 105 1.99 -14.10 -0.45
N ASP A 106 1.58 -12.83 -0.52
CA ASP A 106 1.60 -12.03 -1.74
C ASP A 106 2.99 -11.38 -1.90
N ASP A 107 4.02 -12.23 -1.94
CA ASP A 107 5.42 -11.83 -2.05
C ASP A 107 5.92 -11.92 -3.50
N GLN A 108 7.18 -11.54 -3.72
CA GLN A 108 7.81 -11.55 -5.06
C GLN A 108 7.94 -12.94 -5.69
N ARG A 109 7.69 -14.01 -4.94
CA ARG A 109 7.75 -15.39 -5.43
C ARG A 109 6.39 -15.85 -5.98
N GLY A 110 5.31 -15.14 -5.63
CA GLY A 110 3.96 -15.36 -6.14
C GLY A 110 3.63 -14.53 -7.38
N PRO A 111 2.43 -14.75 -7.97
CA PRO A 111 1.93 -13.87 -9.01
C PRO A 111 1.69 -12.45 -8.46
N GLY A 112 1.86 -11.44 -9.32
CA GLY A 112 1.53 -10.06 -8.98
C GLY A 112 0.04 -9.91 -8.64
N VAL A 113 -0.26 -9.19 -7.57
CA VAL A 113 -1.63 -8.91 -7.12
C VAL A 113 -1.84 -7.42 -6.92
N VAL A 114 -3.06 -6.94 -7.17
CA VAL A 114 -3.46 -5.55 -6.96
C VAL A 114 -4.84 -5.51 -6.31
N VAL A 115 -5.08 -4.48 -5.48
CA VAL A 115 -6.40 -4.14 -4.94
C VAL A 115 -6.83 -2.84 -5.61
N VAL A 116 -8.05 -2.80 -6.14
CA VAL A 116 -8.62 -1.70 -6.94
C VAL A 116 -9.84 -1.12 -6.24
#